data_AF-A0AAV0M5W9-F1
#
_entry.id   AF-A0AAV0M5W9-F1
#
_cell.length_a   1.000
_cell.length_b   1.000
_cell.length_c   1.000
_cell.angle_alpha   90.00
_cell.angle_beta   90.00
_cell.angle_gamma   90.00
#
_symmetry.space_group_name_H-M   'P 1'
#
loop_
_entity.id
_entity.type
_entity.pdbx_description
1 polymer ?
#
loop_
_entity_poly.entity_id
_entity_poly.type
_entity_poly.pdbx_seq_one_letter_code
_entity_poly.pdbx_strand_id
1 'polypeptide(L)'
;MTVSLIIFARKISFLSKESPRILEYVCKTVLELGPIVPLFCVCMGLQCFGEAFGGKIVRSPFGSMHGKSSPVYYDEKGKGLFTGLPKHFHLKTSFFPHDLEPSFFPPWVETLQGVQFHPESIITSEGKIIVQNFLKMIEEKEAESTN
;
A
#
# COMPACT_ATOMS: atom_id res chain seq x y z
N MET A 1 -10.21 8.66 19.09
CA MET A 1 -10.66 8.72 17.68
C MET A 1 -9.40 8.64 16.84
N THR A 2 -9.06 7.44 16.36
CA THR A 2 -7.86 7.23 15.54
C THR A 2 -8.16 7.71 14.12
N VAL A 3 -7.36 8.65 13.61
CA VAL A 3 -7.50 9.18 12.24
C VAL A 3 -6.49 8.43 11.38
N SER A 4 -6.91 7.33 10.75
CA SER A 4 -6.12 6.66 9.72
C SER A 4 -6.31 7.37 8.38
N LEU A 5 -5.22 7.64 7.66
CA LEU A 5 -5.28 8.31 6.36
C LEU A 5 -5.10 7.30 5.23
N ILE A 6 -6.10 7.23 4.35
CA ILE A 6 -6.01 6.41 3.12
C ILE A 6 -5.56 7.30 1.97
N ILE A 7 -4.39 7.03 1.42
CA ILE A 7 -3.85 7.76 0.28
C ILE A 7 -4.31 7.05 -1.00
N PHE A 8 -5.39 7.58 -1.60
CA PHE A 8 -5.84 7.17 -2.92
C PHE A 8 -5.13 7.98 -3.99
N ALA A 9 -4.32 7.31 -4.78
CA ALA A 9 -3.74 7.91 -5.96
C ALA A 9 -4.05 6.98 -7.14
N ARG A 10 -4.95 7.43 -8.02
CA ARG A 10 -5.42 6.63 -9.16
C ARG A 10 -4.37 6.75 -10.27
N LYS A 11 -3.83 5.62 -10.72
CA LYS A 11 -2.90 5.59 -11.86
C LYS A 11 -3.65 5.95 -13.14
N ILE A 12 -3.74 7.23 -13.45
CA ILE A 12 -4.04 7.66 -14.81
C ILE A 12 -2.75 7.39 -15.59
N SER A 13 -2.79 6.49 -16.57
CA SER A 13 -1.67 6.09 -17.43
C SER A 13 -0.92 7.26 -18.09
N PHE A 14 -1.51 8.46 -18.00
CA PHE A 14 -1.06 9.74 -18.51
C PHE A 14 -0.20 10.56 -17.52
N LEU A 15 -0.37 10.38 -16.21
CA LEU A 15 0.22 11.30 -15.21
C LEU A 15 1.71 11.09 -14.93
N SER A 16 2.25 9.87 -15.13
CA SER A 16 3.68 9.61 -14.89
C SER A 16 4.61 10.32 -15.88
N LYS A 17 4.09 10.86 -16.99
CA LYS A 17 4.88 11.63 -17.95
C LYS A 17 4.56 13.13 -17.92
N GLU A 18 3.34 13.54 -17.54
CA GLU A 18 2.92 14.95 -17.66
C GLU A 18 2.78 15.71 -16.33
N SER A 19 2.76 15.04 -15.16
CA SER A 19 2.68 15.73 -13.87
C SER A 19 3.65 15.17 -12.82
N PRO A 20 4.97 15.37 -13.00
CA PRO A 20 5.99 15.01 -11.99
C PRO A 20 5.68 15.63 -10.61
N ARG A 21 4.99 16.77 -10.59
CA ARG A 21 4.57 17.46 -9.37
C ARG A 21 3.62 16.64 -8.50
N ILE A 22 2.68 15.86 -9.08
CA ILE A 22 1.74 15.06 -8.28
C ILE A 22 2.47 13.93 -7.55
N LEU A 23 3.39 13.25 -8.24
CA LEU A 23 4.23 12.22 -7.62
C LEU A 23 5.02 12.81 -6.45
N GLU A 24 5.66 13.96 -6.66
CA GLU A 24 6.40 14.67 -5.62
C GLU A 24 5.54 15.01 -4.40
N TYR A 25 4.32 15.53 -4.61
CA TYR A 25 3.41 15.83 -3.49
C TYR A 25 2.99 14.58 -2.71
N VAL A 26 2.72 13.46 -3.40
CA VAL A 26 2.31 12.22 -2.73
C VAL A 26 3.49 11.61 -1.97
N CYS A 27 4.69 11.57 -2.56
CA CYS A 27 5.91 11.14 -1.88
C CYS A 27 6.19 11.99 -0.64
N LYS A 28 6.06 13.32 -0.77
CA LYS A 28 6.20 14.24 0.36
C LYS A 28 5.17 13.96 1.45
N THR A 29 3.91 13.73 1.08
CA THR A 29 2.83 13.38 2.00
C THR A 29 3.15 12.09 2.78
N VAL A 30 3.70 11.08 2.11
CA VAL A 30 4.12 9.82 2.76
C VAL A 30 5.19 10.09 3.83
N LEU A 31 6.20 10.89 3.50
CA LEU A 31 7.31 11.19 4.42
C LEU A 31 6.90 12.12 5.57
N GLU A 32 6.02 13.08 5.33
CA GLU A 32 5.58 14.04 6.36
C GLU A 32 4.51 13.46 7.28
N LEU A 33 3.58 12.66 6.75
CA LEU A 33 2.46 12.12 7.54
C LEU A 33 2.71 10.72 8.10
N GLY A 34 3.56 9.91 7.46
CA GLY A 34 3.89 8.57 7.94
C GLY A 34 4.36 8.48 9.41
N PRO A 35 5.14 9.45 9.93
CA PRO A 35 5.51 9.49 11.35
C PRO A 35 4.37 9.89 12.29
N ILE A 36 3.29 10.49 11.76
CA ILE A 36 2.23 11.14 12.55
C ILE A 36 0.97 10.27 12.59
N VAL A 37 0.62 9.68 11.44
CA VAL A 37 -0.59 8.87 11.28
C VAL A 37 -0.29 7.62 10.47
N PRO A 38 -0.90 6.47 10.82
CA PRO A 38 -0.83 5.28 9.99
C PRO A 38 -1.40 5.54 8.59
N LEU A 39 -0.68 5.04 7.59
CA LEU A 39 -1.00 5.27 6.18
C LEU A 39 -1.34 3.96 5.48
N PHE A 40 -2.47 3.96 4.77
CA PHE A 40 -2.83 2.89 3.86
C PHE A 40 -2.71 3.35 2.40
N CYS A 41 -1.69 2.86 1.72
CA CYS A 41 -1.30 3.27 0.38
C CYS A 41 -1.96 2.40 -0.70
N VAL A 42 -2.73 3.03 -1.60
CA VAL A 42 -3.47 2.33 -2.66
C VAL A 42 -2.96 2.72 -4.04
N CYS A 43 -2.70 1.72 -4.88
CA CYS A 43 -2.33 1.87 -6.30
C CYS A 43 -1.09 2.75 -6.54
N MET A 44 -1.25 4.00 -6.99
CA MET A 44 -0.12 4.92 -7.18
C MET A 44 0.44 5.38 -5.83
N GLY A 45 -0.37 5.38 -4.75
CA GLY A 45 0.12 5.68 -3.40
C GLY A 45 1.21 4.71 -2.97
N LEU A 46 1.07 3.41 -3.28
CA LEU A 46 2.09 2.41 -2.98
C LEU A 46 3.35 2.58 -3.83
N GLN A 47 3.21 3.06 -5.07
CA GLN A 47 4.34 3.39 -5.93
C GLN A 47 5.11 4.60 -5.39
N CYS A 48 4.41 5.65 -4.99
CA CYS A 48 5.00 6.82 -4.35
C CYS A 48 5.67 6.46 -3.02
N PHE A 49 5.11 5.53 -2.25
CA PHE A 49 5.78 5.00 -1.06
C PHE A 49 7.13 4.38 -1.42
N GLY A 50 7.16 3.45 -2.39
CA GLY A 50 8.40 2.84 -2.85
C GLY A 50 9.42 3.90 -3.31
N GLU A 51 8.99 4.88 -4.09
CA GLU A 51 9.83 5.98 -4.59
C GLU A 51 10.34 6.91 -3.48
N ALA A 52 9.50 7.24 -2.49
CA ALA A 52 9.86 8.09 -1.35
C ALA A 52 11.02 7.50 -0.51
N PHE A 53 11.17 6.18 -0.53
CA PHE A 53 12.27 5.46 0.13
C PHE A 53 13.36 4.99 -0.84
N GLY A 54 13.45 5.59 -2.03
CA GLY A 54 14.52 5.34 -3.00
C GLY A 54 14.29 4.14 -3.93
N GLY A 55 13.11 3.53 -3.89
CA GLY A 55 12.68 2.52 -4.84
C GLY A 55 12.49 3.08 -6.24
N LYS A 56 12.63 2.21 -7.25
CA LYS A 56 12.43 2.59 -8.66
C LYS A 56 11.10 2.05 -9.18
N ILE A 57 10.23 2.95 -9.64
CA ILE A 57 9.00 2.57 -10.32
C ILE A 57 9.34 2.19 -11.77
N VAL A 58 9.32 0.89 -12.05
CA VAL A 58 9.54 0.38 -13.41
C VAL A 58 8.21 0.09 -14.12
N ARG A 59 8.22 0.16 -15.46
CA ARG A 59 7.07 -0.26 -16.27
C ARG A 59 6.97 -1.79 -16.26
N SER A 60 5.75 -2.30 -16.12
CA SER A 60 5.48 -3.73 -16.29
C SER A 60 5.78 -4.16 -17.73
N PRO A 61 6.50 -5.28 -17.95
CA PRO A 61 6.75 -5.83 -19.28
C PRO A 61 5.45 -6.30 -19.97
N PHE A 62 4.38 -6.54 -19.19
CA PHE A 62 3.07 -6.99 -19.68
C PHE A 62 2.11 -5.82 -19.96
N GLY A 63 2.59 -4.57 -19.86
CA GLY A 63 1.80 -3.38 -20.10
C GLY A 63 0.85 -3.02 -18.95
N SER A 64 -0.16 -2.19 -19.26
CA SER A 64 -1.12 -1.70 -18.26
C SER A 64 -2.14 -2.79 -17.91
N MET A 65 -2.24 -3.15 -16.63
CA MET A 65 -3.16 -4.17 -16.11
C MET A 65 -4.56 -3.62 -15.79
N HIS A 66 -4.99 -2.54 -16.44
CA HIS A 66 -6.29 -1.92 -16.16
C HIS A 66 -7.43 -2.85 -16.60
N GLY A 67 -8.36 -3.14 -15.69
CA GLY A 67 -9.52 -4.00 -15.98
C GLY A 67 -9.26 -5.51 -16.09
N LYS A 68 -8.01 -5.98 -15.92
CA LYS A 68 -7.66 -7.41 -15.99
C LYS A 68 -7.53 -8.01 -14.59
N SER A 69 -8.07 -9.21 -14.37
CA SER A 69 -7.86 -9.99 -13.14
C SER A 69 -6.51 -10.70 -13.19
N SER A 70 -5.76 -10.69 -12.09
CA SER A 70 -4.53 -11.45 -11.90
C SER A 70 -4.59 -12.19 -10.56
N PRO A 71 -3.85 -13.29 -10.36
CA PRO A 71 -3.62 -13.80 -9.02
C PRO A 71 -2.73 -12.83 -8.23
N VAL A 72 -3.05 -12.63 -6.95
CA VAL A 72 -2.17 -12.03 -5.96
C VAL A 72 -1.63 -13.14 -5.08
N TYR A 73 -0.32 -13.18 -4.98
CA TYR A 73 0.40 -14.02 -4.05
C TYR A 73 0.93 -13.14 -2.93
N TYR A 74 0.84 -13.65 -1.71
CA TYR A 74 1.42 -13.02 -0.52
C TYR A 74 1.98 -14.11 0.39
N ASP A 75 3.08 -13.78 1.06
CA ASP A 75 3.68 -14.64 2.08
C ASP A 75 3.77 -13.82 3.37
N GLU A 76 2.66 -13.73 4.09
CA GLU A 76 2.63 -13.10 5.41
C GLU A 76 2.84 -14.15 6.50
N LYS A 77 3.83 -13.91 7.35
CA LYS A 77 4.06 -14.71 8.57
C LYS A 77 3.34 -14.06 9.74
N GLY A 78 2.16 -14.58 10.10
CA GLY A 78 1.40 -14.15 11.28
C GLY A 78 0.13 -13.36 10.95
N LYS A 79 -0.27 -12.46 11.86
CA LYS A 79 -1.38 -11.52 11.63
C LYS A 79 -0.85 -10.35 10.79
N GLY A 80 -1.30 -10.25 9.55
CA GLY A 80 -0.98 -9.16 8.63
C GLY A 80 -2.20 -8.65 7.86
N LEU A 81 -1.95 -7.88 6.82
CA LEU A 81 -2.97 -7.21 6.02
C LEU A 81 -3.91 -8.21 5.33
N PHE A 82 -3.42 -9.40 5.00
CA PHE A 82 -4.15 -10.44 4.28
C PHE A 82 -4.63 -11.57 5.21
N THR A 83 -4.66 -11.33 6.52
CA THR A 83 -5.18 -12.29 7.51
C THR A 83 -6.60 -12.76 7.15
N GLY A 84 -6.82 -14.07 7.18
CA GLY A 84 -8.13 -14.67 6.90
C GLY A 84 -8.50 -14.77 5.42
N LEU A 85 -7.62 -14.35 4.51
CA LEU A 85 -7.78 -14.55 3.08
C LEU A 85 -7.12 -15.87 2.63
N PRO A 86 -7.56 -16.46 1.51
CA PRO A 86 -6.87 -17.62 0.94
C PRO A 86 -5.50 -17.21 0.40
N LYS A 87 -4.48 -18.06 0.59
CA LYS A 87 -3.08 -17.82 0.17
C LYS A 87 -2.91 -17.46 -1.32
N HIS A 88 -3.90 -17.79 -2.13
CA HIS A 88 -4.06 -17.29 -3.48
C HIS A 88 -5.49 -16.75 -3.64
N PHE A 89 -5.61 -15.48 -3.99
CA PHE A 89 -6.87 -14.90 -4.47
C PHE A 89 -6.62 -14.11 -5.75
N HIS A 90 -7.67 -13.89 -6.53
CA HIS A 90 -7.58 -13.12 -7.75
C HIS A 90 -7.71 -11.63 -7.46
N LEU A 91 -6.61 -10.92 -7.23
CA LEU A 91 -6.59 -9.46 -7.10
C LEU A 91 -5.53 -8.79 -8.00
N LYS A 92 -5.62 -7.48 -8.19
CA LYS A 92 -4.79 -6.74 -9.16
C LYS A 92 -3.42 -6.35 -8.57
N THR A 93 -2.45 -7.26 -8.64
CA THR A 93 -1.03 -7.01 -8.32
C THR A 93 -0.77 -6.63 -6.85
N SER A 94 0.18 -7.30 -6.22
CA SER A 94 0.74 -6.95 -4.90
C SER A 94 2.15 -6.41 -5.12
N PHE A 95 2.53 -5.36 -4.39
CA PHE A 95 3.93 -4.96 -4.27
C PHE A 95 4.30 -5.19 -2.81
N PHE A 96 5.21 -6.13 -2.57
CA PHE A 96 5.86 -6.26 -1.27
C PHE A 96 7.18 -5.48 -1.37
N PRO A 97 7.49 -4.61 -0.40
CA PRO A 97 8.82 -4.01 -0.29
C PRO A 97 9.81 -5.08 0.21
N HIS A 98 10.04 -6.13 -0.58
CA HIS A 98 11.18 -7.03 -0.39
C HIS A 98 12.40 -6.61 -1.22
N ASP A 99 12.24 -5.62 -2.11
CA ASP A 99 13.33 -5.04 -2.91
C ASP A 99 13.95 -3.78 -2.28
N LEU A 100 13.53 -3.42 -1.06
CA LEU A 100 14.11 -2.30 -0.30
C LEU A 100 14.85 -2.85 0.91
N GLU A 101 16.13 -2.54 1.03
CA GLU A 101 17.00 -2.98 2.14
C GLU A 101 16.43 -2.51 3.49
N PRO A 102 16.02 -3.42 4.39
CA PRO A 102 15.29 -3.07 5.62
C PRO A 102 16.04 -2.19 6.61
N SER A 103 17.38 -2.13 6.50
CA SER A 103 18.27 -1.48 7.45
C SER A 103 18.16 0.06 7.48
N PHE A 104 17.42 0.66 6.55
CA PHE A 104 17.23 2.11 6.46
C PHE A 104 15.83 2.62 6.80
N PHE A 105 14.88 1.73 7.14
CA PHE A 105 13.52 2.19 7.43
C PHE A 105 13.37 2.67 8.87
N PRO A 106 12.78 3.86 9.07
CA PRO A 106 12.44 4.31 10.40
C PRO A 106 11.29 3.47 11.00
N PRO A 107 11.20 3.33 12.35
CA PRO A 107 10.25 2.41 13.00
C PRO A 107 8.77 2.62 12.64
N TRP A 108 8.37 3.84 12.29
CA TRP A 108 6.99 4.16 11.90
C TRP A 108 6.57 3.52 10.56
N VAL A 109 7.52 3.05 9.74
CA VAL A 109 7.21 2.36 8.47
C VAL A 109 6.40 1.09 8.68
N GLU A 110 6.45 0.48 9.86
CA GLU A 110 5.61 -0.68 10.19
C GLU A 110 4.09 -0.35 10.18
N THR A 111 3.73 0.92 10.43
CA THR A 111 2.34 1.42 10.37
C THR A 111 1.90 1.83 8.96
N LEU A 112 2.82 1.71 7.99
CA LEU A 112 2.59 1.98 6.58
C LEU A 112 2.34 0.66 5.86
N GLN A 113 1.13 0.50 5.33
CA GLN A 113 0.72 -0.70 4.61
C GLN A 113 0.09 -0.29 3.29
N GLY A 114 0.01 -1.21 2.32
CA GLY A 114 -0.62 -0.85 1.05
C GLY A 114 -0.80 -1.98 0.07
N VAL A 115 -1.63 -1.72 -0.95
CA VAL A 115 -1.94 -2.65 -2.03
C VAL A 115 -1.85 -1.96 -3.38
N GLN A 116 -1.36 -2.67 -4.39
CA GLN A 116 -1.22 -2.11 -5.75
C GLN A 116 -2.58 -2.12 -6.52
N PHE A 117 -3.53 -2.94 -6.07
CA PHE A 117 -4.93 -2.88 -6.50
C PHE A 117 -5.73 -1.85 -5.72
N HIS A 118 -6.95 -1.61 -6.21
CA HIS A 118 -7.98 -0.82 -5.56
C HIS A 118 -8.89 -1.76 -4.74
N PRO A 119 -8.73 -1.82 -3.40
CA PRO A 119 -9.54 -2.69 -2.54
C PRO A 119 -11.00 -2.23 -2.49
N GLU A 120 -11.29 -0.97 -2.82
CA GLU A 120 -12.64 -0.43 -2.91
C GLU A 120 -13.39 -0.87 -4.19
N SER A 121 -12.70 -1.50 -5.13
CA SER A 121 -13.30 -1.87 -6.41
C SER A 121 -14.33 -2.99 -6.24
N ILE A 122 -15.46 -2.91 -6.96
CA ILE A 122 -16.54 -3.93 -6.95
C ILE A 122 -16.01 -5.34 -7.28
N ILE A 123 -14.96 -5.43 -8.08
CA ILE A 123 -14.34 -6.70 -8.48
C ILE A 123 -13.39 -7.29 -7.43
N THR A 124 -13.13 -6.56 -6.34
CA THR A 124 -12.25 -6.97 -5.25
C THR A 124 -13.13 -7.46 -4.09
N SER A 125 -13.57 -8.72 -4.14
CA SER A 125 -14.47 -9.30 -3.13
C SER A 125 -13.90 -9.24 -1.71
N GLU A 126 -12.57 -9.32 -1.59
CA GLU A 126 -11.84 -9.37 -0.32
C GLU A 126 -11.47 -7.97 0.21
N GLY A 127 -11.74 -6.90 -0.55
CA GLY A 127 -11.23 -5.56 -0.24
C GLY A 127 -11.65 -5.00 1.10
N LYS A 128 -12.88 -5.30 1.54
CA LYS A 128 -13.36 -4.89 2.87
C LYS A 128 -12.57 -5.55 4.00
N ILE A 129 -12.24 -6.84 3.84
CA ILE A 129 -11.48 -7.60 4.84
C ILE A 129 -10.07 -7.02 4.96
N ILE A 130 -9.44 -6.66 3.83
CA ILE A 130 -8.11 -6.02 3.81
C ILE A 130 -8.11 -4.72 4.60
N VAL A 131 -9.09 -3.84 4.36
CA VAL A 131 -9.20 -2.57 5.09
C VAL A 131 -9.47 -2.80 6.58
N GLN A 132 -10.31 -3.77 6.92
CA GLN A 132 -10.58 -4.13 8.32
C GLN A 132 -9.33 -4.66 9.03
N ASN A 133 -8.55 -5.50 8.37
CA ASN A 133 -7.29 -6.01 8.91
C ASN A 133 -6.31 -4.88 9.19
N PHE A 134 -6.18 -3.91 8.27
CA PHE A 134 -5.34 -2.75 8.49
C PHE A 134 -5.75 -1.96 9.74
N LEU A 135 -7.05 -1.64 9.88
CA LEU A 135 -7.53 -0.91 11.06
C LEU A 135 -7.23 -1.66 12.37
N LYS A 136 -7.46 -2.98 12.37
CA LYS A 136 -7.17 -3.82 13.53
C LYS A 136 -5.68 -3.82 13.89
N MET A 137 -4.78 -3.87 12.91
CA MET A 137 -3.33 -3.80 13.15
C MET A 137 -2.94 -2.48 13.82
N ILE A 138 -3.58 -1.37 13.43
CA ILE A 138 -3.35 -0.07 14.05
C ILE A 138 -3.83 -0.03 15.49
N GLU A 139 -5.05 -0.52 15.76
CA GLU A 139 -5.59 -0.60 17.12
C GLU A 139 -4.72 -1.47 18.04
N GLU A 140 -4.26 -2.63 17.55
CA GLU A 140 -3.36 -3.52 18.31
C GLU A 140 -2.03 -2.80 18.63
N LYS A 141 -1.46 -2.05 17.68
CA LYS A 141 -0.20 -1.33 17.86
C LYS A 141 -0.31 -0.10 18.78
N GLU A 142 -1.45 0.59 18.76
CA GLU A 142 -1.74 1.67 19.72
C GLU A 142 -1.91 1.12 21.16
N ALA A 143 -2.51 -0.07 21.30
CA ALA A 143 -2.62 -0.72 22.61
C ALA A 143 -1.27 -1.16 23.18
N GLU A 144 -0.33 -1.56 22.32
CA GLU A 144 1.06 -1.90 22.71
C GLU A 144 1.88 -0.68 23.14
N SER A 145 1.65 0.49 22.54
CA SER A 145 2.38 1.73 22.90
C SER A 145 1.84 2.43 24.14
N THR A 146 0.66 2.04 24.63
CA THR A 146 0.00 2.60 25.82
C THR A 146 0.28 1.79 27.10
N ASN A 147 0.88 0.59 26.97
CA ASN A 147 1.34 -0.24 28.10
C ASN A 147 2.83 -0.05 28.39
#